data_AF-A0A0N4VPS6-F1
#
_entry.id   AF-A0A0N4VPS6-F1
#
_cell.length_a   1.000
_cell.length_b   1.000
_cell.length_c   1.000
_cell.angle_alpha   90.00
_cell.angle_beta   90.00
_cell.angle_gamma   90.00
#
_symmetry.space_group_name_H-M   'P 1'
#
loop_
_entity.id
_entity.type
_entity.pdbx_description
1 polymer ?
#
loop_
_entity_poly.entity_id
_entity_poly.type
_entity_poly.pdbx_seq_one_letter_code
_entity_poly.pdbx_strand_id
1 'polypeptide(L)'
;MSSFALTPQIADEALPELVAQLLTANWPRAHARSNFESNEILFQIITQLKRWIMAITDEVFIDEEDTNMMSRCAQGLAEICSYGKRRFWLKWPELLDEIYSAAEDVLTSNTQLSRGAKSSLLKTMIHMPEWTKRDTKSTINVSTQTPSLY
;
A
#
# COMPACT_ATOMS: atom_id res chain seq x y z
N MET A 1 9.88 25.65 -19.73
CA MET A 1 10.17 25.38 -18.31
C MET A 1 8.82 25.09 -17.64
N SER A 2 8.48 23.82 -17.44
CA SER A 2 7.19 23.43 -16.90
C SER A 2 7.15 23.75 -15.40
N SER A 3 6.20 24.59 -14.99
CA SER A 3 5.98 24.94 -13.60
C SER A 3 5.52 23.71 -12.82
N PHE A 4 6.33 23.23 -11.89
CA PHE A 4 5.94 22.28 -10.85
C PHE A 4 5.05 23.01 -9.82
N ALA A 5 3.87 23.46 -10.25
CA ALA A 5 2.83 23.87 -9.32
C ALA A 5 2.10 22.59 -8.90
N LEU A 6 2.37 22.11 -7.69
CA LEU A 6 1.50 21.16 -7.00
C LEU A 6 0.16 21.86 -6.79
N THR A 7 -0.75 21.73 -7.76
CA THR A 7 -2.15 22.08 -7.49
C THR A 7 -2.69 21.05 -6.49
N PRO A 8 -3.60 21.46 -5.58
CA PRO A 8 -4.12 20.57 -4.54
C PRO A 8 -4.76 19.30 -5.13
N GLN A 9 -5.34 19.37 -6.33
CA GLN A 9 -5.89 18.20 -7.02
C GLN A 9 -4.80 17.19 -7.44
N ILE A 10 -3.65 17.66 -7.92
CA ILE A 10 -2.53 16.78 -8.30
C ILE A 10 -1.92 16.15 -7.04
N ALA A 11 -1.89 16.88 -5.92
CA ALA A 11 -1.40 16.33 -4.66
C ALA A 11 -2.31 15.20 -4.16
N ASP A 12 -3.64 15.39 -4.17
CA ASP A 12 -4.57 14.36 -3.71
C ASP A 12 -4.48 13.06 -4.55
N GLU A 13 -4.30 13.17 -5.87
CA GLU A 13 -4.17 12.01 -6.76
C GLU A 13 -2.77 11.36 -6.70
N ALA A 14 -1.70 12.15 -6.51
CA ALA A 14 -0.33 11.65 -6.52
C ALA A 14 0.16 11.13 -5.16
N LEU A 15 -0.51 11.49 -4.05
CA LEU A 15 -0.12 11.09 -2.70
C LEU A 15 -0.16 9.56 -2.48
N PRO A 16 -1.24 8.85 -2.82
CA PRO A 16 -1.30 7.39 -2.69
C PRO A 16 -0.21 6.70 -3.52
N GLU A 17 0.07 7.21 -4.72
CA GLU A 17 1.13 6.69 -5.59
C GLU A 17 2.52 6.91 -4.97
N LEU A 18 2.80 8.13 -4.47
CA LEU A 18 4.06 8.45 -3.80
C LEU A 18 4.28 7.56 -2.58
N VAL A 19 3.25 7.38 -1.75
CA VAL A 19 3.33 6.50 -0.57
C VAL A 19 3.60 5.06 -0.97
N ALA A 20 2.92 4.54 -2.00
CA ALA A 20 3.17 3.20 -2.52
C ALA A 20 4.59 3.06 -3.06
N GLN A 21 5.12 4.06 -3.75
CA GLN A 21 6.51 4.07 -4.24
C GLN A 21 7.51 4.08 -3.08
N LEU A 22 7.29 4.89 -2.03
CA LEU A 22 8.14 4.93 -0.85
C LEU A 22 8.14 3.60 -0.08
N LEU A 23 6.99 2.94 0.04
CA LEU A 23 6.87 1.62 0.67
C LEU A 23 7.58 0.52 -0.12
N THR A 24 7.57 0.64 -1.45
CA THR A 24 8.14 -0.38 -2.36
C THR A 24 9.58 -0.08 -2.81
N ALA A 25 10.12 1.08 -2.42
CA ALA A 25 11.47 1.49 -2.77
C ALA A 25 12.54 0.55 -2.19
N ASN A 26 13.67 0.46 -2.88
CA ASN A 26 14.85 -0.23 -2.38
C ASN A 26 15.65 0.71 -1.48
N TRP A 27 15.24 0.80 -0.22
CA TRP A 27 15.98 1.52 0.80
C TRP A 27 17.37 0.91 1.02
N PRO A 28 18.40 1.72 1.32
CA PRO A 28 19.72 1.22 1.69
C PRO A 28 19.62 0.23 2.86
N ARG A 29 20.48 -0.79 2.93
CA ARG A 29 20.35 -1.89 3.92
C ARG A 29 20.26 -1.39 5.37
N ALA A 30 20.96 -0.31 5.71
CA ALA A 30 20.88 0.31 7.03
C ALA A 30 19.47 0.83 7.36
N HIS A 31 18.73 1.30 6.35
CA HIS A 31 17.42 1.95 6.44
C HIS A 31 16.27 1.08 5.88
N ALA A 32 16.53 -0.21 5.61
CA ALA A 32 15.54 -1.14 5.08
C ALA A 32 14.54 -1.62 6.14
N ARG A 33 14.82 -1.34 7.41
CA ARG A 33 13.94 -1.63 8.54
C ARG A 33 12.99 -0.44 8.77
N SER A 34 11.74 -0.76 9.09
CA SER A 34 10.71 0.21 9.49
C SER A 34 10.78 0.50 11.00
N ASN A 35 11.92 0.99 11.47
CA ASN A 35 12.12 1.43 12.85
C ASN A 35 12.48 2.91 12.87
N PHE A 36 12.07 3.62 13.92
CA PHE A 36 12.31 5.06 14.05
C PHE A 36 13.80 5.43 13.91
N GLU A 37 14.68 4.63 14.51
CA GLU A 37 16.13 4.88 14.52
C GLU A 37 16.81 4.69 13.16
N SER A 38 16.28 3.80 12.30
CA SER A 38 16.90 3.56 11.00
C SER A 38 16.15 4.21 9.86
N ASN A 39 14.83 4.27 9.86
CA ASN A 39 14.08 4.97 8.83
C ASN A 39 12.80 5.57 9.38
N GLU A 40 12.90 6.80 9.88
CA GLU A 40 11.77 7.54 10.43
C GLU A 40 10.64 7.70 9.40
N ILE A 41 10.96 7.99 8.13
CA ILE A 41 9.95 8.18 7.09
C ILE A 41 9.12 6.91 6.90
N LEU A 42 9.80 5.78 6.72
CA LEU A 42 9.14 4.49 6.53
C LEU A 42 8.37 4.06 7.79
N PHE A 43 8.93 4.30 8.97
CA PHE A 43 8.27 4.04 10.25
C PHE A 43 6.98 4.86 10.41
N GLN A 44 7.01 6.15 10.10
CA GLN A 44 5.85 7.03 10.17
C GLN A 44 4.76 6.61 9.16
N ILE A 45 5.15 6.29 7.93
CA ILE A 45 4.20 5.82 6.91
C ILE A 45 3.51 4.53 7.38
N ILE A 46 4.26 3.53 7.83
CA ILE A 46 3.68 2.26 8.28
C ILE A 46 2.81 2.45 9.52
N THR A 47 3.25 3.27 10.48
CA THR A 47 2.46 3.61 11.66
C THR A 47 1.15 4.28 11.28
N GLN A 48 1.17 5.19 10.31
CA GLN A 48 -0.02 5.89 9.84
C GLN A 48 -0.97 4.95 9.08
N LEU A 49 -0.46 4.01 8.29
CA LEU A 49 -1.29 2.98 7.66
C LEU A 49 -1.96 2.07 8.69
N LYS A 50 -1.25 1.65 9.73
CA LYS A 50 -1.83 0.88 10.84
C LYS A 50 -2.94 1.65 11.54
N ARG A 51 -2.77 2.97 11.72
CA ARG A 51 -3.84 3.84 12.25
C ARG A 51 -5.05 3.91 11.33
N TRP A 52 -4.86 3.95 10.02
CA TRP A 52 -5.98 3.90 9.06
C TRP A 52 -6.70 2.56 9.10
N ILE A 53 -5.98 1.44 9.27
CA ILE A 53 -6.55 0.11 9.45
C ILE A 53 -7.42 0.06 10.72
N MET A 54 -6.91 0.59 11.83
CA MET A 54 -7.68 0.71 13.09
C MET A 54 -8.92 1.58 12.89
N ALA A 55 -8.77 2.74 12.23
CA ALA A 55 -9.88 3.66 12.01
C ALA A 55 -11.04 3.05 11.21
N ILE A 56 -10.78 2.16 10.25
CA ILE A 56 -11.85 1.51 9.48
C ILE A 56 -12.47 0.30 10.19
N THR A 57 -11.77 -0.30 11.16
CA THR A 57 -12.20 -1.52 11.87
C THR A 57 -12.86 -1.24 13.21
N ASP A 58 -12.49 -0.15 13.90
CA ASP A 58 -13.17 0.23 15.13
C ASP A 58 -14.64 0.61 14.86
N GLU A 59 -15.55 0.18 15.71
CA GLU A 59 -17.00 0.48 15.60
C GLU A 59 -17.40 1.74 16.39
N VAL A 60 -16.44 2.46 16.97
CA VAL A 60 -16.69 3.57 17.91
C VAL A 60 -16.71 4.91 17.18
N PHE A 61 -17.80 5.22 16.49
CA PHE A 61 -17.94 6.51 15.80
C PHE A 61 -19.35 7.10 15.95
N ILE A 62 -19.38 8.38 16.30
CA ILE A 62 -20.58 9.06 16.80
C ILE A 62 -21.13 10.05 15.75
N ASP A 63 -20.30 10.52 14.79
CA ASP A 63 -20.65 11.62 13.88
C ASP A 63 -20.36 11.38 12.37
N GLU A 64 -20.99 12.16 11.48
CA GLU A 64 -20.83 12.08 10.01
C GLU A 64 -19.40 12.40 9.52
N GLU A 65 -18.66 13.24 10.24
CA GLU A 65 -17.28 13.61 9.91
C GLU A 65 -16.32 12.42 10.03
N ASP A 66 -16.52 11.59 11.07
CA ASP A 66 -15.77 10.35 11.27
C ASP A 66 -16.02 9.35 10.15
N THR A 67 -17.27 9.27 9.67
CA THR A 67 -17.66 8.39 8.55
C THR A 67 -16.99 8.80 7.24
N ASN A 68 -16.86 10.10 7.00
CA ASN A 68 -16.12 10.63 5.86
C ASN A 68 -14.62 10.37 5.98
N MET A 69 -14.04 10.54 7.17
CA MET A 69 -12.64 10.20 7.44
C MET A 69 -12.36 8.71 7.17
N MET A 70 -13.19 7.81 7.69
CA MET A 70 -13.09 6.37 7.44
C MET A 70 -13.15 6.04 5.96
N SER A 71 -14.07 6.67 5.23
CA SER A 71 -14.20 6.49 3.79
C SER A 71 -12.92 6.90 3.03
N ARG A 72 -12.28 7.99 3.44
CA ARG A 72 -11.01 8.44 2.87
C ARG A 72 -9.86 7.49 3.23
N CYS A 73 -9.80 7.00 4.46
CA CYS A 73 -8.80 6.02 4.89
C CYS A 73 -8.93 4.70 4.11
N ALA A 74 -10.15 4.16 3.99
CA ALA A 74 -10.43 2.96 3.22
C ALA A 74 -10.07 3.13 1.74
N GLN A 75 -10.42 4.26 1.14
CA GLN A 75 -10.06 4.56 -0.25
C GLN A 75 -8.55 4.70 -0.43
N GLY A 76 -7.86 5.42 0.46
CA GLY A 76 -6.40 5.57 0.41
C GLY A 76 -5.67 4.25 0.57
N LEU A 77 -6.12 3.37 1.48
CA LEU A 77 -5.57 2.02 1.64
C LEU A 77 -5.74 1.20 0.35
N ALA A 78 -6.92 1.24 -0.26
CA ALA A 78 -7.20 0.54 -1.51
C ALA A 78 -6.30 1.06 -2.65
N GLU A 79 -6.14 2.37 -2.76
CA GLU A 79 -5.31 3.01 -3.78
C GLU A 79 -3.83 2.67 -3.61
N ILE A 80 -3.27 2.80 -2.40
CA ILE A 80 -1.87 2.45 -2.10
C ILE A 80 -1.57 0.99 -2.47
N CYS A 81 -2.46 0.07 -2.10
CA CYS A 81 -2.34 -1.33 -2.45
C CYS A 81 -2.38 -1.52 -3.98
N SER A 82 -3.29 -0.83 -4.67
CA SER A 82 -3.44 -0.91 -6.12
C SER A 82 -2.24 -0.34 -6.90
N TYR A 83 -1.53 0.65 -6.35
CA TYR A 83 -0.30 1.20 -6.94
C TYR A 83 0.92 0.31 -6.65
N GLY A 84 1.03 -0.18 -5.41
CA GLY A 84 2.17 -1.00 -4.98
C GLY A 84 2.16 -2.42 -5.53
N LYS A 85 0.97 -3.00 -5.79
CA LYS A 85 0.73 -4.33 -6.36
C LYS A 85 1.69 -5.40 -5.78
N ARG A 86 2.33 -6.17 -6.67
CA ARG A 86 3.30 -7.23 -6.36
C ARG A 86 4.50 -6.75 -5.55
N ARG A 87 4.99 -5.53 -5.76
CA ARG A 87 6.17 -5.03 -5.01
C ARG A 87 5.83 -4.79 -3.55
N PHE A 88 4.62 -4.31 -3.28
CA PHE A 88 4.13 -4.13 -1.92
C PHE A 88 3.98 -5.49 -1.23
N TRP A 89 3.36 -6.47 -1.88
CA TRP A 89 3.27 -7.84 -1.35
C TRP A 89 4.64 -8.48 -1.04
N LEU A 90 5.64 -8.30 -1.91
CA LEU A 90 6.98 -8.86 -1.70
C LEU A 90 7.76 -8.20 -0.54
N LYS A 91 7.50 -6.92 -0.26
CA LYS A 91 8.25 -6.15 0.76
C LYS A 91 7.55 -6.16 2.12
N TRP A 92 6.23 -6.08 2.12
CA TRP A 92 5.40 -5.92 3.31
C TRP A 92 4.19 -6.88 3.29
N PRO A 93 4.42 -8.21 3.26
CA PRO A 93 3.31 -9.18 3.23
C PRO A 93 2.43 -9.07 4.48
N GLU A 94 3.01 -8.93 5.67
CA GLU A 94 2.28 -8.83 6.94
C GLU A 94 1.33 -7.61 6.96
N LEU A 95 1.79 -6.45 6.47
CA LEU A 95 0.95 -5.25 6.41
C LEU A 95 -0.18 -5.41 5.39
N LEU A 96 0.07 -6.10 4.28
CA LEU A 96 -0.96 -6.36 3.28
C LEU A 96 -2.01 -7.37 3.80
N ASP A 97 -1.61 -8.37 4.58
CA ASP A 97 -2.52 -9.30 5.24
C ASP A 97 -3.39 -8.58 6.30
N GLU A 98 -2.81 -7.65 7.08
CA GLU A 98 -3.56 -6.78 8.00
C GLU A 98 -4.62 -5.95 7.26
N ILE A 99 -4.26 -5.37 6.10
CA ILE A 99 -5.21 -4.61 5.26
C ILE A 99 -6.31 -5.52 4.71
N TYR A 100 -5.97 -6.75 4.30
CA TYR A 100 -6.95 -7.71 3.78
C TYR A 100 -7.97 -8.10 4.85
N SER A 101 -7.52 -8.45 6.05
CA SER A 101 -8.40 -8.81 7.18
C SER A 101 -9.33 -7.63 7.54
N ALA A 102 -8.77 -6.43 7.64
CA ALA A 102 -9.55 -5.24 7.94
C ALA A 102 -10.59 -4.92 6.85
N ALA A 103 -10.23 -5.09 5.57
CA ALA A 103 -11.14 -4.90 4.45
C ALA A 103 -12.26 -5.96 4.45
N GLU A 104 -11.95 -7.21 4.78
CA GLU A 104 -12.93 -8.29 4.96
C GLU A 104 -13.93 -7.92 6.06
N ASP A 105 -13.44 -7.62 7.27
CA ASP A 105 -14.27 -7.23 8.43
C ASP A 105 -15.16 -6.03 8.10
N VAL A 106 -14.62 -5.03 7.41
CA VAL A 106 -15.35 -3.85 6.97
C VAL A 106 -16.44 -4.17 5.95
N LEU A 107 -16.17 -5.05 4.98
CA LEU A 107 -17.13 -5.40 3.94
C LEU A 107 -18.24 -6.29 4.49
N THR A 108 -17.96 -7.14 5.48
CA THR A 108 -18.95 -8.03 6.10
C THR A 108 -19.75 -7.35 7.20
N SER A 109 -19.14 -6.46 7.98
CA SER A 109 -19.68 -5.97 9.25
C SER A 109 -20.00 -4.47 9.24
N ASN A 110 -19.23 -3.65 8.51
CA ASN A 110 -19.34 -2.19 8.60
C ASN A 110 -20.30 -1.60 7.53
N THR A 111 -21.43 -1.05 7.99
CA THR A 111 -22.48 -0.49 7.10
C THR A 111 -22.27 0.97 6.73
N GLN A 112 -21.44 1.73 7.47
CA GLN A 112 -21.38 3.19 7.36
C GLN A 112 -20.42 3.69 6.26
N LEU A 113 -19.52 2.84 5.77
CA LEU A 113 -18.58 3.21 4.71
C LEU A 113 -19.25 3.55 3.38
N SER A 114 -18.77 4.61 2.73
CA SER A 114 -19.28 5.05 1.43
C SER A 114 -19.20 3.93 0.38
N ARG A 115 -20.16 3.91 -0.54
CA ARG A 115 -20.20 2.93 -1.66
C ARG A 115 -18.92 2.96 -2.50
N GLY A 116 -18.33 4.14 -2.68
CA GLY A 116 -17.07 4.32 -3.42
C GLY A 116 -15.91 3.62 -2.74
N ALA A 117 -15.74 3.83 -1.42
CA ALA A 117 -14.69 3.19 -0.64
C ALA A 117 -14.82 1.66 -0.62
N LYS A 118 -16.05 1.13 -0.41
CA LYS A 118 -16.31 -0.32 -0.45
C LYS A 118 -16.00 -0.92 -1.82
N SER A 119 -16.39 -0.24 -2.90
CA SER A 119 -16.09 -0.66 -4.27
C SER A 119 -14.58 -0.68 -4.55
N SER A 120 -13.85 0.34 -4.06
CA SER A 120 -12.39 0.40 -4.19
C SER A 120 -11.71 -0.74 -3.44
N LEU A 121 -12.06 -0.97 -2.16
CA LEU A 121 -11.53 -2.08 -1.36
C LEU A 121 -11.81 -3.44 -2.01
N LEU A 122 -13.04 -3.68 -2.45
CA LEU A 122 -13.41 -4.94 -3.09
C LEU A 122 -12.61 -5.19 -4.37
N LYS A 123 -12.46 -4.18 -5.23
CA LYS A 123 -11.63 -4.29 -6.45
C LYS A 123 -10.19 -4.65 -6.09
N THR A 124 -9.63 -3.97 -5.10
CA THR A 124 -8.27 -4.24 -4.64
C THR A 124 -8.13 -5.66 -4.11
N MET A 125 -9.06 -6.14 -3.27
CA MET A 125 -9.06 -7.52 -2.76
C MET A 125 -9.18 -8.58 -3.86
N ILE A 126 -9.96 -8.32 -4.92
CA ILE A 126 -10.08 -9.23 -6.07
C ILE A 126 -8.75 -9.34 -6.83
N HIS A 127 -8.00 -8.23 -6.95
CA HIS A 127 -6.72 -8.21 -7.65
C HIS A 127 -5.54 -8.70 -6.79
N MET A 128 -5.63 -8.68 -5.46
CA MET A 128 -4.55 -9.12 -4.55
C MET A 128 -4.06 -10.55 -4.84
N PRO A 129 -4.93 -11.57 -5.07
CA PRO A 129 -4.50 -12.91 -5.46
C PRO A 129 -3.65 -12.95 -6.73
N GLU A 130 -3.88 -12.05 -7.68
CA GLU A 130 -3.10 -11.97 -8.93
C GLU A 130 -1.67 -11.52 -8.68
N TRP A 131 -1.43 -10.72 -7.63
CA TRP A 131 -0.09 -10.20 -7.31
C TRP A 131 0.86 -11.28 -6.80
N THR A 132 0.31 -12.37 -6.25
CA THR A 132 1.07 -13.53 -5.76
C THR A 132 1.60 -14.40 -6.90
N LYS A 133 0.89 -14.44 -8.05
CA LYS A 133 1.28 -15.25 -9.21
C LYS A 133 2.61 -14.75 -9.76
N ARG A 134 3.59 -15.66 -9.88
CA ARG A 134 4.79 -15.37 -10.67
C ARG A 134 4.37 -15.33 -12.13
N ASP A 135 4.53 -14.20 -12.80
CA ASP A 135 4.70 -14.23 -14.25
C ASP A 135 5.98 -15.00 -14.52
N THR A 136 5.82 -16.29 -14.83
CA THR A 136 6.89 -17.20 -15.22
C THR A 136 7.47 -16.77 -16.55
N LYS A 137 8.41 -15.83 -16.52
CA LYS A 137 9.57 -15.76 -17.44
C LYS A 137 10.79 -15.20 -16.70
N SER A 138 11.30 -15.96 -15.74
CA SER A 138 12.68 -15.79 -15.29
C SER A 138 13.59 -16.54 -16.26
N THR A 139 13.97 -15.90 -17.36
CA THR A 139 15.15 -16.32 -18.13
C THR A 139 16.36 -15.59 -17.57
N ILE A 140 16.82 -16.01 -16.39
CA ILE A 140 18.18 -15.68 -15.96
C ILE A 140 19.08 -16.72 -16.62
N ASN A 141 19.56 -16.43 -17.82
CA ASN A 141 20.70 -17.15 -18.39
C ASN A 141 21.93 -16.75 -17.58
N VAL A 142 22.27 -17.55 -16.57
CA VAL A 142 23.57 -17.50 -15.91
C VAL A 142 24.58 -18.13 -16.85
N SER A 143 25.18 -17.33 -17.74
CA SER A 143 26.36 -17.73 -18.48
C SER A 143 27.60 -17.43 -17.64
N THR A 144 28.09 -18.43 -16.89
CA THR A 144 29.45 -18.41 -16.35
C THR A 144 30.44 -18.67 -17.49
N GLN A 145 31.14 -17.62 -17.94
CA GLN A 145 32.33 -17.80 -18.78
C GLN A 145 33.52 -18.06 -17.86
N THR A 146 34.10 -19.26 -17.96
CA THR A 146 35.43 -19.55 -17.42
C THR A 146 36.50 -18.90 -18.31
N PRO A 147 37.47 -18.16 -17.76
CA PRO A 147 38.58 -17.65 -18.56
C PRO A 147 39.45 -18.82 -19.03
N SER A 148 39.58 -18.99 -20.35
CA SER A 148 40.54 -19.91 -20.95
C SER A 148 41.95 -19.32 -20.80
N LEU A 149 42.76 -19.93 -19.94
CA LEU A 149 44.20 -19.74 -19.92
C LEU A 149 44.81 -20.60 -21.02
N TYR A 150 45.23 -20.00 -22.14
CA TYR A 150 46.36 -20.43 -22.98
C TYR A 150 46.89 -19.25 -23.78
#